data_AF-A0A838VMM8-F1
#
_entry.id   AF-A0A838VMM8-F1
#
_cell.length_a   1.000
_cell.length_b   1.000
_cell.length_c   1.000
_cell.angle_alpha   90.00
_cell.angle_beta   90.00
_cell.angle_gamma   90.00
#
_symmetry.space_group_name_H-M   'P 1'
#
loop_
_entity.id
_entity.type
_entity.pdbx_description
1 polymer ?
#
loop_
_entity_poly.entity_id
_entity_poly.type
_entity_poly.pdbx_seq_one_letter_code
_entity_poly.pdbx_strand_id
1 'polypeptide(L)'
;MLAWLICVAIIVVALLLSKYNYRVQNWFRHTREDIGCAPLRRKALMLTNYQQDVVDRLVALARRKSPGKTERWYLEKVIYDLQRRR
;
A
#
# COMPACT_ATOMS: atom_id res chain seq x y z
N MET A 1 -3.65 -35.99 25.55
CA MET A 1 -2.85 -35.86 24.32
C MET A 1 -3.64 -35.23 23.16
N LEU A 2 -4.89 -35.67 22.89
CA LEU A 2 -5.74 -35.10 21.82
C LEU A 2 -6.08 -33.60 22.00
N ALA A 3 -6.29 -33.12 23.23
CA ALA A 3 -6.63 -31.72 23.50
C ALA A 3 -5.55 -30.72 23.03
N TRP A 4 -4.27 -31.11 23.08
CA TRP A 4 -3.17 -30.24 22.67
C TRP A 4 -3.13 -30.04 21.14
N LEU A 5 -3.42 -31.10 20.37
CA LEU A 5 -3.49 -31.04 18.91
C LEU A 5 -4.62 -30.13 18.43
N ILE A 6 -5.76 -30.12 19.14
CA ILE A 6 -6.90 -29.25 18.85
C ILE A 6 -6.50 -27.78 19.05
N CYS A 7 -5.81 -27.45 20.15
CA CYS A 7 -5.33 -26.09 20.39
C CYS A 7 -4.36 -25.60 19.31
N VAL A 8 -3.42 -26.44 18.88
CA VAL A 8 -2.45 -26.09 17.82
C VAL A 8 -3.16 -25.86 16.47
N ALA A 9 -4.13 -26.72 16.12
CA ALA A 9 -4.90 -26.56 14.90
C ALA A 9 -5.69 -25.22 14.89
N ILE A 10 -6.31 -24.86 16.01
CA ILE A 10 -7.04 -23.58 16.15
C ILE A 10 -6.10 -22.38 15.97
N ILE A 11 -4.90 -22.42 16.56
CA ILE A 11 -3.91 -21.34 16.42
C ILE A 11 -3.46 -21.19 14.96
N VAL A 12 -3.16 -22.29 14.28
CA VAL A 12 -2.74 -22.26 12.86
C VAL A 12 -3.85 -21.71 11.97
N VAL A 13 -5.09 -22.15 12.18
CA VAL A 13 -6.25 -21.64 11.44
C VAL A 13 -6.46 -20.15 11.72
N ALA A 14 -6.36 -19.72 12.98
CA ALA A 14 -6.47 -18.31 13.34
C ALA A 14 -5.37 -17.44 12.70
N LEU A 15 -4.13 -17.95 12.61
CA LEU A 15 -3.02 -17.26 11.95
C LEU A 15 -3.24 -17.14 10.44
N LEU A 16 -3.76 -18.19 9.80
CA LEU A 16 -4.08 -18.18 8.37
C LEU A 16 -5.23 -17.20 8.07
N LEU A 17 -6.29 -17.21 8.88
CA LEU A 17 -7.40 -16.27 8.77
C LEU A 17 -6.95 -14.82 9.02
N SER A 18 -6.09 -14.59 10.00
CA SER A 18 -5.52 -13.26 10.31
C SER A 18 -4.69 -12.73 9.13
N LYS A 19 -3.81 -13.55 8.55
CA LYS A 19 -3.00 -13.17 7.38
C LYS A 19 -3.86 -12.87 6.15
N TYR A 20 -4.95 -13.63 5.96
CA TYR A 20 -5.91 -13.39 4.88
C TYR A 20 -6.69 -12.08 5.10
N ASN A 21 -7.19 -11.86 6.31
CA ASN A 21 -7.96 -10.66 6.65
C ASN A 21 -7.10 -9.38 6.60
N TYR A 22 -5.80 -9.48 6.95
CA TYR A 22 -4.83 -8.39 6.78
C TYR A 22 -4.63 -7.99 5.31
N ARG A 23 -4.60 -8.96 4.38
CA ARG A 23 -4.49 -8.70 2.94
C ARG A 23 -5.73 -7.96 2.41
N VAL A 24 -6.91 -8.38 2.84
CA VAL A 24 -8.19 -7.80 2.42
C VAL A 24 -8.39 -6.40 3.00
N GLN A 25 -8.08 -6.17 4.29
CA GLN A 25 -8.14 -4.83 4.88
C GLN A 25 -7.15 -3.84 4.23
N ASN A 26 -5.94 -4.28 3.88
CA ASN A 26 -5.00 -3.44 3.11
C ASN A 26 -5.55 -3.05 1.74
N TRP A 27 -6.31 -3.94 1.10
CA TRP A 27 -6.93 -3.67 -0.20
C TRP A 27 -8.08 -2.67 -0.08
N PHE A 28 -8.96 -2.80 0.92
CA PHE A 28 -10.06 -1.86 1.14
C PHE A 28 -9.61 -0.48 1.64
N ARG A 29 -8.44 -0.38 2.29
CA ARG A 29 -7.87 0.93 2.68
C ARG A 29 -7.39 1.73 1.46
N HIS A 30 -6.94 1.06 0.39
CA HIS A 30 -6.60 1.73 -0.88
C HIS A 30 -7.79 2.48 -1.48
N THR A 31 -8.94 1.82 -1.53
CA THR A 31 -10.10 2.36 -2.25
C THR A 31 -10.74 3.57 -1.56
N ARG A 32 -10.54 3.74 -0.24
CA ARG A 32 -11.04 4.92 0.50
C ARG A 32 -10.08 6.11 0.49
N GLU A 33 -8.76 5.91 0.40
CA GLU A 33 -7.80 7.02 0.23
C GLU A 33 -7.83 7.59 -1.20
N ASP A 34 -8.29 6.80 -2.18
CA ASP A 34 -8.35 7.17 -3.61
C ASP A 34 -9.14 8.46 -3.92
N ILE A 35 -10.20 8.78 -3.16
CA ILE A 35 -11.02 9.98 -3.43
C ILE A 35 -10.24 11.26 -3.10
N GLY A 36 -9.48 11.28 -2.00
CA GLY A 36 -8.64 12.41 -1.62
C GLY A 36 -7.28 12.45 -2.34
N CYS A 37 -6.83 11.30 -2.86
CA CYS A 37 -5.55 11.15 -3.52
C CYS A 37 -5.61 11.35 -5.05
N ALA A 38 -6.79 11.31 -5.66
CA ALA A 38 -7.00 11.61 -7.08
C ALA A 38 -6.26 12.88 -7.58
N PRO A 39 -6.34 14.05 -6.90
CA PRO A 39 -5.61 15.24 -7.35
C PRO A 39 -4.09 15.08 -7.27
N LEU A 40 -3.57 14.42 -6.24
CA LEU A 40 -2.14 14.15 -6.07
C LEU A 40 -1.64 13.18 -7.14
N ARG A 41 -2.38 12.10 -7.40
CA ARG A 41 -2.05 11.14 -8.44
C ARG A 41 -2.07 11.78 -9.83
N ARG A 42 -3.04 12.66 -10.10
CA ARG A 42 -3.09 13.45 -11.34
C ARG A 42 -1.87 14.36 -11.49
N LYS A 43 -1.46 15.02 -10.40
CA LYS A 43 -0.26 15.88 -10.40
C LYS A 43 1.02 15.08 -10.64
N ALA A 44 1.15 13.91 -10.01
CA ALA A 44 2.27 13.00 -10.27
C ALA A 44 2.31 12.56 -11.75
N LEU A 45 1.15 12.22 -12.33
CA LEU A 45 1.04 11.88 -13.75
C LEU A 45 1.44 13.04 -14.66
N MET A 46 0.99 14.27 -14.39
CA MET A 46 1.42 15.44 -15.16
C MET A 46 2.94 15.64 -15.13
N LEU A 47 3.58 15.37 -13.99
CA LEU A 47 5.04 15.47 -13.87
C LEU A 47 5.77 14.35 -14.63
N THR A 48 5.16 13.17 -14.79
CA THR A 48 5.71 12.02 -15.52
C THR A 48 5.21 11.89 -16.96
N ASN A 49 4.68 12.97 -17.57
CA ASN A 49 4.10 12.93 -18.92
C ASN A 49 3.02 11.85 -19.08
N TYR A 50 2.17 11.70 -18.08
CA TYR A 50 1.06 10.75 -17.99
C TYR A 50 1.46 9.27 -18.00
N GLN A 51 2.73 8.96 -17.75
CA GLN A 51 3.20 7.58 -17.63
C GLN A 51 2.77 6.99 -16.28
N GLN A 52 1.70 6.20 -16.30
CA GLN A 52 1.18 5.53 -15.10
C GLN A 52 2.18 4.55 -14.49
N ASP A 53 2.85 3.75 -15.33
CA ASP A 53 3.84 2.76 -14.89
C ASP A 53 4.98 3.38 -14.10
N VAL A 54 5.39 4.61 -14.46
CA VAL A 54 6.45 5.34 -13.76
C VAL A 54 5.98 5.80 -12.39
N VAL A 55 4.78 6.36 -12.29
CA VAL A 55 4.19 6.78 -11.02
C VAL A 55 4.07 5.58 -10.08
N ASP A 56 3.56 4.46 -10.58
CA ASP A 56 3.35 3.26 -9.77
C ASP A 56 4.69 2.64 -9.31
N ARG A 57 5.71 2.62 -10.17
CA ARG A 57 7.08 2.22 -9.79
C ARG A 57 7.68 3.12 -8.72
N LEU A 58 7.49 4.44 -8.82
CA LEU A 58 8.01 5.40 -7.85
C LEU A 58 7.31 5.27 -6.49
N VAL A 59 5.98 5.10 -6.49
CA VAL A 59 5.21 4.83 -5.28
C VAL A 59 5.65 3.50 -4.65
N ALA A 60 5.85 2.45 -5.45
CA ALA A 60 6.35 1.17 -4.97
C ALA A 60 7.76 1.27 -4.36
N LEU A 61 8.64 2.06 -4.98
CA LEU A 61 9.99 2.33 -4.46
C LEU A 61 9.92 3.07 -3.12
N ALA A 62 9.07 4.09 -3.00
CA ALA A 62 8.86 4.84 -1.77
C ALA A 62 8.29 3.95 -0.65
N ARG A 63 7.35 3.05 -0.98
CA ARG A 63 6.81 2.03 -0.05
C ARG A 63 7.88 1.07 0.47
N ARG A 64 8.79 0.63 -0.39
CA ARG A 64 9.91 -0.24 0.02
C ARG A 64 10.88 0.47 0.96
N LYS A 65 11.16 1.75 0.72
CA LYS A 65 12.09 2.54 1.54
C LYS A 65 11.49 3.00 2.87
N SER A 66 10.17 3.21 2.92
CA SER A 66 9.50 3.74 4.09
C SER A 66 8.14 3.06 4.27
N PRO A 67 8.11 1.81 4.73
CA PRO A 67 6.89 1.04 4.90
C PRO A 67 5.96 1.65 5.97
N GLY A 68 4.66 1.37 5.85
CA GLY A 68 3.65 1.75 6.87
C GLY A 68 3.10 3.17 6.78
N LYS A 69 3.50 3.97 5.78
CA LYS A 69 2.91 5.30 5.51
C LYS A 69 1.60 5.23 4.72
N THR A 70 0.85 6.33 4.70
CA THR A 70 -0.41 6.49 3.96
C THR A 70 -0.17 6.67 2.46
N GLU A 71 -1.17 6.37 1.64
CA GLU A 71 -1.11 6.58 0.18
C GLU A 71 -0.74 8.03 -0.18
N ARG A 72 -1.41 8.97 0.49
CA ARG A 72 -1.17 10.40 0.37
C ARG A 72 0.30 10.74 0.59
N TRP A 73 0.92 10.22 1.65
CA TRP A 73 2.33 10.48 1.95
C TRP A 73 3.24 9.99 0.83
N TYR A 74 2.98 8.81 0.26
CA TYR A 74 3.77 8.30 -0.86
C TYR A 74 3.62 9.17 -2.11
N LEU A 75 2.40 9.61 -2.43
CA LEU A 75 2.15 10.47 -3.58
C LEU A 75 2.80 11.86 -3.40
N GLU A 76 2.65 12.48 -2.22
CA GLU A 76 3.34 13.73 -1.88
C GLU A 76 4.86 13.59 -2.00
N LYS A 77 5.42 12.48 -1.52
CA LYS A 77 6.85 12.20 -1.61
C LYS A 77 7.31 12.04 -3.07
N VAL A 78 6.56 11.30 -3.89
CA VAL A 78 6.87 11.12 -5.31
C VAL A 78 6.80 12.44 -6.05
N ILE A 79 5.78 13.27 -5.81
CA ILE A 79 5.67 14.61 -6.39
C ILE A 79 6.87 15.47 -6.01
N TYR A 80 7.25 15.49 -4.73
CA TYR A 80 8.41 16.24 -4.26
C TYR A 80 9.70 15.80 -4.95
N ASP A 81 9.94 14.49 -5.07
CA ASP A 81 11.14 13.95 -5.70
C ASP A 81 11.17 14.24 -7.21
N LEU A 82 10.01 14.20 -7.89
CA LEU A 82 9.86 14.57 -9.30
C LEU A 82 10.12 16.06 -9.54
N GLN A 83 9.61 16.93 -8.66
CA GLN A 83 9.82 18.38 -8.74
C GLN A 83 11.29 18.75 -8.46
N ARG A 84 11.96 18.05 -7.55
CA ARG A 84 13.35 18.33 -7.18
C ARG A 84 14.37 17.94 -8.26
N ARG A 85 14.04 16.95 -9.09
CA ARG A 85 14.94 16.43 -10.15
C ARG A 85 14.77 17.11 -11.51
N ARG A 86 13.86 18.09 -11.60
CA ARG A 86 13.59 18.88 -12.79
C ARG A 86 14.22 20.26 -12.63
#